data_AF-A0A7W4W010-F1
#
_entry.id   AF-A0A7W4W010-F1
#
_cell.length_a   1.000
_cell.length_b   1.000
_cell.length_c   1.000
_cell.angle_alpha   90.00
_cell.angle_beta   90.00
_cell.angle_gamma   90.00
#
_symmetry.space_group_name_H-M   'P 1'
#
loop_
_entity.id
_entity.type
_entity.pdbx_description
1 polymer ?
#
loop_
_entity_poly.entity_id
_entity_poly.type
_entity_poly.pdbx_seq_one_letter_code
_entity_poly.pdbx_strand_id
1 'polypeptide(L)'
;MTAAKPETLLITLTGKDRPGVTSAVFGALAGAGLEVVDIEQIVLRGRLVLGVLVTAPRNLARVRAAVVDTARALGMDVDVETGVGDNKARGAGRSHVTVIGLPLRAAAMATVAGRIADAGANIDRIERMARYPVTAIDLHVSGVATDALRTVLAPEAAAHGIDIAVQPANLLRRGTRLIVMDVDSTLVQGEVIEMLAAHAGCEAEVARVTEAAMRGEIDFAESLRSRVSLLEGVPASALDDVYDAIELAPGARTMVRTLRRLGYRFAIVSGGFSQITDRLAVDLGIHFSRANELEIADGRLTGRIVGPIVDRAGKAAALREFAAEIGVAEAATIAIGDGANDLDMLNAAGLGIAYNAKPMVRDAADTAVNVPYLDAIMYLLGISREEIVAADAEAGIVTPAPPV
;
A
#
# COMPACT_ATOMS: atom_id res chain seq x y z
N MET A 1 20.73 -23.01 31.10
CA MET A 1 20.72 -22.06 32.23
C MET A 1 20.20 -20.74 31.71
N THR A 2 18.95 -20.37 32.01
CA THR A 2 18.45 -19.02 31.72
C THR A 2 19.17 -18.06 32.65
N ALA A 3 20.01 -17.17 32.10
CA ALA A 3 20.66 -16.12 32.88
C ALA A 3 19.57 -15.31 33.62
N ALA A 4 19.79 -15.01 34.90
CA ALA A 4 18.89 -14.14 35.66
C ALA A 4 18.79 -12.79 34.95
N LYS A 5 17.57 -12.29 34.75
CA LYS A 5 17.36 -10.98 34.11
C LYS A 5 17.92 -9.88 35.03
N PRO A 6 18.68 -8.90 34.51
CA PRO A 6 19.23 -7.83 35.33
C PRO A 6 18.12 -6.96 35.92
N GLU A 7 18.29 -6.46 37.15
CA GLU A 7 17.35 -5.51 37.75
C GLU A 7 17.36 -4.17 36.98
N THR A 8 16.19 -3.56 36.81
CA THR A 8 15.99 -2.33 36.02
C THR A 8 15.13 -1.32 36.76
N LEU A 9 15.19 -0.07 36.30
CA LEU A 9 14.37 1.05 36.76
C LEU A 9 13.72 1.71 35.54
N LEU A 10 12.39 1.69 35.48
CA LEU A 10 11.60 2.41 34.49
C LEU A 10 11.24 3.80 35.03
N ILE A 11 11.49 4.82 34.23
CA ILE A 11 11.14 6.21 34.51
C ILE A 11 10.23 6.69 33.38
N THR A 12 8.99 7.05 33.71
CA THR A 12 8.00 7.51 32.73
C THR A 12 7.61 8.94 33.05
N LEU A 13 7.96 9.87 32.17
CA LEU A 13 7.55 11.28 32.27
C LEU A 13 6.39 11.57 31.32
N THR A 14 5.38 12.28 31.81
CA THR A 14 4.25 12.77 31.00
C THR A 14 3.95 14.23 31.27
N GLY A 15 3.61 15.00 30.24
CA GLY A 15 3.33 16.43 30.43
C GLY A 15 3.19 17.24 29.16
N LYS A 16 3.18 18.57 29.29
CA LYS A 16 3.26 19.49 28.15
C LYS A 16 4.68 19.50 27.60
N ASP A 17 4.80 19.26 26.29
CA ASP A 17 6.08 19.24 25.60
C ASP A 17 6.80 20.59 25.68
N ARG A 18 8.14 20.53 25.79
CA ARG A 18 9.04 21.69 25.74
C ARG A 18 10.48 21.25 25.42
N PRO A 19 11.29 22.12 24.81
CA PRO A 19 12.71 21.84 24.62
C PRO A 19 13.43 21.55 25.95
N GLY A 20 14.36 20.59 25.92
CA GLY A 20 15.28 20.32 27.04
C GLY A 20 14.80 19.27 28.05
N VAL A 21 13.57 18.76 27.97
CA VAL A 21 13.07 17.72 28.91
C VAL A 21 14.00 16.50 28.92
N THR A 22 14.24 15.90 27.75
CA THR A 22 15.07 14.69 27.61
C THR A 22 16.47 14.92 28.16
N SER A 23 17.07 16.08 27.84
CA SER A 23 18.40 16.45 28.33
C SER A 23 18.44 16.62 29.85
N ALA A 24 17.42 17.22 30.45
CA ALA A 24 17.35 17.45 31.89
C ALA A 24 17.20 16.11 32.66
N VAL A 25 16.37 15.20 32.16
CA VAL A 25 16.20 13.86 32.74
C VAL A 25 17.53 13.09 32.71
N PHE A 26 18.21 13.02 31.57
CA PHE A 26 19.52 12.36 31.50
C PHE A 26 20.59 13.06 32.33
N GLY A 27 20.53 14.40 32.43
CA GLY A 27 21.39 15.16 33.34
C GLY A 27 21.21 14.75 34.81
N ALA A 28 19.97 14.50 35.24
CA ALA A 28 19.67 14.02 36.59
C ALA A 28 20.18 12.59 36.85
N LEU A 29 20.24 11.75 35.80
CA LEU A 29 20.70 10.36 35.88
C LEU A 29 22.23 10.22 35.75
N ALA A 30 22.90 11.15 35.09
CA ALA A 30 24.32 11.04 34.71
C ALA A 30 25.27 10.75 35.89
N GLY A 31 24.99 11.30 37.07
CA GLY A 31 25.82 11.11 38.27
C GLY A 31 25.64 9.76 38.98
N ALA A 32 24.74 8.90 38.52
CA ALA A 32 24.37 7.65 39.19
C ALA A 32 25.02 6.40 38.58
N GLY A 33 25.79 6.52 37.50
CA GLY A 33 26.48 5.40 36.84
C GLY A 33 25.53 4.36 36.26
N LEU A 34 24.40 4.81 35.73
CA LEU A 34 23.35 3.95 35.16
C LEU A 34 23.60 3.77 33.66
N GLU A 35 23.31 2.58 33.15
CA GLU A 35 23.27 2.31 31.72
C GLU A 35 21.83 2.44 31.22
N VAL A 36 21.66 3.04 30.03
CA VAL A 36 20.36 3.12 29.36
C VAL A 36 20.11 1.79 28.67
N VAL A 37 19.01 1.13 29.04
CA VAL A 37 18.55 -0.13 28.47
C VAL A 37 17.63 0.14 27.28
N ASP A 38 16.67 1.06 27.45
CA ASP A 38 15.71 1.45 26.42
C ASP A 38 15.28 2.91 26.60
N ILE A 39 14.91 3.57 25.51
CA ILE A 39 14.31 4.90 25.50
C ILE A 39 13.26 5.02 24.41
N GLU A 40 12.05 5.39 24.81
CA GLU A 40 10.97 5.73 23.88
C GLU A 40 10.44 7.13 24.20
N GLN A 41 10.26 7.95 23.16
CA GLN A 41 9.66 9.27 23.29
C GLN A 41 8.63 9.51 22.20
N ILE A 42 7.48 10.04 22.58
CA ILE A 42 6.46 10.49 21.64
C ILE A 42 5.90 11.86 22.03
N VAL A 43 5.69 12.73 21.04
CA VAL A 43 5.01 14.02 21.20
C VAL A 43 3.72 13.99 20.41
N LEU A 44 2.59 14.04 21.10
CA LEU A 44 1.25 14.04 20.50
C LEU A 44 0.55 15.36 20.82
N ARG A 45 0.40 16.21 19.81
CA ARG A 45 -0.31 17.51 19.93
C ARG A 45 0.20 18.36 21.10
N GLY A 46 1.52 18.43 21.26
CA GLY A 46 2.17 19.20 22.34
C GLY A 46 2.14 18.52 23.72
N ARG A 47 1.79 17.24 23.80
CA ARG A 47 1.95 16.40 24.99
C ARG A 47 3.09 15.42 24.78
N LEU A 48 4.02 15.38 25.71
CA LEU A 48 5.19 14.50 25.71
C LEU A 48 4.93 13.30 26.61
N VAL A 49 5.28 12.11 26.13
CA VAL A 49 5.50 10.90 26.94
C VAL A 49 6.93 10.44 26.67
N LEU A 50 7.72 10.30 27.73
CA LEU A 50 9.11 9.87 27.69
C LEU A 50 9.30 8.70 28.65
N GLY A 51 9.54 7.51 28.11
CA GLY A 51 9.91 6.32 28.85
C GLY A 51 11.43 6.12 28.78
N VAL A 52 12.08 5.97 29.94
CA VAL A 52 13.51 5.72 30.06
C VAL A 52 13.71 4.50 30.95
N LEU A 53 14.20 3.42 30.38
CA LEU A 53 14.56 2.21 31.11
C LEU A 53 16.06 2.20 31.33
N VAL A 54 16.48 2.09 32.59
CA VAL A 54 17.91 2.03 32.96
C VAL A 54 18.20 0.82 33.83
N THR A 55 19.47 0.46 33.96
CA THR A 55 19.93 -0.52 34.96
C THR A 55 19.59 -0.06 36.37
N ALA A 56 19.37 -1.02 37.29
CA ALA A 56 19.06 -0.69 38.68
C ALA A 56 20.15 0.19 39.33
N PRO A 57 19.76 1.30 39.97
CA PRO A 57 20.71 2.20 40.63
C PRO A 57 21.23 1.60 41.94
N ARG A 58 22.50 1.89 42.27
CA ARG A 58 23.05 1.57 43.61
C ARG A 58 22.28 2.25 44.76
N ASN A 59 21.70 3.41 44.50
CA ASN A 59 20.89 4.16 45.46
C ASN A 59 19.59 4.64 44.78
N LEU A 60 18.55 3.81 44.88
CA LEU A 60 17.23 4.07 44.31
C LEU A 60 16.60 5.36 44.85
N ALA A 61 16.69 5.61 46.16
CA ALA A 61 16.08 6.79 46.77
C ALA A 61 16.67 8.10 46.21
N ARG A 62 17.99 8.14 46.02
CA ARG A 62 18.68 9.31 45.45
C ARG A 62 18.28 9.55 44.00
N VAL A 63 18.26 8.50 43.18
CA VAL A 63 17.87 8.61 41.77
C VAL A 63 16.41 9.01 41.64
N ARG A 64 15.52 8.40 42.41
CA ARG A 64 14.09 8.74 42.45
C ARG A 64 13.88 10.21 42.83
N ALA A 65 14.57 10.70 43.86
CA ALA A 65 14.48 12.10 44.26
C ALA A 65 14.96 13.05 43.14
N ALA A 66 16.11 12.78 42.54
CA ALA A 66 16.66 13.61 41.46
C ALA A 66 15.72 13.71 40.25
N VAL A 67 15.11 12.58 39.86
CA VAL A 67 14.14 12.53 38.75
C VAL A 67 12.85 13.26 39.12
N VAL A 68 12.31 13.06 40.32
CA VAL A 68 11.10 13.73 40.79
C VAL A 68 11.29 15.25 40.87
N ASP A 69 12.43 15.71 41.37
CA ASP A 69 12.74 17.14 41.43
C ASP A 69 12.89 17.75 40.04
N THR A 70 13.51 17.00 39.11
CA THR A 70 13.63 17.40 37.70
C THR A 70 12.26 17.49 37.03
N ALA A 71 11.40 16.47 37.20
CA ALA A 71 10.04 16.46 36.67
C ALA A 71 9.22 17.63 37.21
N ARG A 72 9.30 17.91 38.52
CA ARG A 72 8.64 19.06 39.15
C ARG A 72 9.12 20.38 38.57
N ALA A 73 10.42 20.58 38.41
CA ALA A 73 10.99 21.79 37.82
C ALA A 73 10.53 21.98 36.36
N LEU A 74 10.33 20.88 35.64
CA LEU A 74 9.79 20.86 34.29
C LEU A 74 8.26 20.88 34.25
N GLY A 75 7.54 20.90 35.37
CA GLY A 75 6.08 20.82 35.40
C GLY A 75 5.53 19.58 34.68
N MET A 76 6.19 18.43 34.88
CA MET A 76 5.82 17.13 34.34
C MET A 76 5.45 16.18 35.48
N ASP A 77 4.56 15.25 35.17
CA ASP A 77 4.29 14.11 36.03
C ASP A 77 5.34 13.04 35.76
N VAL A 78 5.77 12.33 36.81
CA VAL A 78 6.72 11.23 36.69
C VAL A 78 6.29 10.04 37.52
N ASP A 79 6.43 8.88 36.91
CA ASP A 79 6.30 7.59 37.56
C ASP A 79 7.65 6.84 37.50
N VAL A 80 7.96 6.11 38.57
CA VAL A 80 9.24 5.42 38.76
C VAL A 80 9.00 4.03 39.33
N GLU A 81 9.28 3.01 38.53
CA GLU A 81 8.99 1.61 38.85
C GLU A 81 10.25 0.74 38.75
N THR A 82 10.45 -0.16 39.73
CA THR A 82 11.52 -1.16 39.69
C THR A 82 11.07 -2.41 38.94
N GLY A 83 11.95 -2.97 38.11
CA GLY A 83 11.65 -4.13 37.28
C GLY A 83 12.84 -5.07 37.09
N VAL A 84 12.67 -6.04 36.19
CA VAL A 84 13.72 -6.99 35.80
C VAL A 84 13.73 -7.21 34.29
N GLY A 85 14.89 -6.99 33.69
CA GLY A 85 15.16 -7.12 32.27
C GLY A 85 14.52 -6.03 31.42
N ASP A 86 14.49 -6.29 30.13
CA ASP A 86 13.89 -5.44 29.10
C ASP A 86 12.43 -5.84 28.82
N ASN A 87 11.71 -4.98 28.10
CA ASN A 87 10.37 -5.22 27.57
C ASN A 87 10.30 -6.60 26.90
N LYS A 88 9.23 -7.37 27.18
CA LYS A 88 8.97 -8.59 26.41
C LYS A 88 8.84 -8.19 24.94
N ALA A 89 9.53 -8.91 24.05
CA ALA A 89 9.36 -8.72 22.62
C ALA A 89 7.85 -8.68 22.30
N ARG A 90 7.40 -7.60 21.66
CA ARG A 90 6.02 -7.43 21.20
C ARG A 90 5.62 -8.74 20.50
N GLY A 91 4.54 -9.37 20.94
CA GLY A 91 4.28 -10.81 20.74
C GLY A 91 4.36 -11.29 19.29
N ALA A 92 4.39 -12.62 19.09
CA ALA A 92 4.24 -13.22 17.76
C ALA A 92 2.96 -12.73 17.05
N GLY A 93 2.95 -12.76 15.72
CA GLY A 93 1.80 -12.27 14.94
C GLY A 93 1.74 -10.75 14.85
N ARG A 94 2.83 -10.11 14.44
CA ARG A 94 2.85 -8.65 14.19
C ARG A 94 2.33 -8.34 12.79
N SER A 95 1.39 -7.42 12.70
CA SER A 95 0.76 -7.01 11.46
C SER A 95 0.61 -5.48 11.38
N HIS A 96 0.54 -4.96 10.16
CA HIS A 96 0.04 -3.63 9.87
C HIS A 96 -1.38 -3.75 9.34
N VAL A 97 -2.29 -3.00 9.94
CA VAL A 97 -3.68 -2.87 9.48
C VAL A 97 -3.86 -1.44 8.98
N THR A 98 -3.80 -1.26 7.66
CA THR A 98 -4.03 0.03 7.03
C THR A 98 -5.52 0.18 6.71
N VAL A 99 -6.16 1.21 7.26
CA VAL A 99 -7.57 1.53 7.07
C VAL A 99 -7.68 2.81 6.24
N ILE A 100 -8.40 2.75 5.11
CA ILE A 100 -8.62 3.90 4.21
C ILE A 100 -10.12 4.16 4.11
N GLY A 101 -10.52 5.43 4.24
CA GLY A 101 -11.92 5.82 4.09
C GLY A 101 -12.10 7.22 3.52
N LEU A 102 -13.24 7.41 2.84
CA LEU A 102 -13.65 8.66 2.18
C LEU A 102 -15.15 8.93 2.42
N PRO A 103 -15.56 9.47 3.59
CA PRO A 103 -14.76 9.76 4.78
C PRO A 103 -14.58 8.54 5.69
N LEU A 104 -13.47 8.50 6.45
CA LEU A 104 -13.29 7.52 7.52
C LEU A 104 -14.10 7.93 8.76
N ARG A 105 -15.21 7.22 9.01
CA ARG A 105 -16.12 7.52 10.14
C ARG A 105 -15.64 6.86 11.44
N ALA A 106 -15.95 7.50 12.57
CA ALA A 106 -15.65 6.96 13.90
C ALA A 106 -16.29 5.58 14.15
N ALA A 107 -17.49 5.33 13.62
CA ALA A 107 -18.16 4.04 13.72
C ALA A 107 -17.34 2.91 13.07
N ALA A 108 -16.77 3.16 11.89
CA ALA A 108 -15.91 2.19 11.20
C ALA A 108 -14.65 1.89 12.03
N MET A 109 -13.99 2.92 12.56
CA MET A 109 -12.82 2.75 13.45
C MET A 109 -13.16 2.01 14.75
N ALA A 110 -14.33 2.25 15.33
CA ALA A 110 -14.79 1.55 16.53
C ALA A 110 -14.97 0.06 16.25
N THR A 111 -15.58 -0.30 15.11
CA THR A 111 -15.73 -1.70 14.70
C THR A 111 -14.39 -2.37 14.43
N VAL A 112 -13.50 -1.72 13.67
CA VAL A 112 -12.14 -2.26 13.40
C VAL A 112 -11.38 -2.50 14.69
N ALA A 113 -11.32 -1.51 15.59
CA ALA A 113 -10.63 -1.66 16.87
C ALA A 113 -11.28 -2.73 17.76
N GLY A 114 -12.61 -2.79 17.77
CA GLY A 114 -13.37 -3.82 18.49
C GLY A 114 -13.04 -5.23 17.99
N ARG A 115 -13.02 -5.45 16.68
CA ARG A 115 -12.66 -6.76 16.09
C ARG A 115 -11.23 -7.17 16.35
N ILE A 116 -10.28 -6.23 16.31
CA ILE A 116 -8.89 -6.49 16.70
C ILE A 116 -8.84 -6.99 18.15
N ALA A 117 -9.56 -6.33 19.06
CA ALA A 117 -9.62 -6.71 20.47
C ALA A 117 -10.33 -8.06 20.69
N ASP A 118 -11.47 -8.30 20.03
CA ASP A 118 -12.23 -9.56 20.10
C ASP A 118 -11.38 -10.77 19.63
N ALA A 119 -10.49 -10.56 18.66
CA ALA A 119 -9.55 -11.57 18.20
C ALA A 119 -8.40 -11.85 19.19
N GLY A 120 -8.27 -11.06 20.27
CA GLY A 120 -7.20 -11.16 21.26
C GLY A 120 -5.91 -10.42 20.85
N ALA A 121 -5.98 -9.56 19.83
CA ALA A 121 -4.86 -8.74 19.40
C ALA A 121 -4.82 -7.38 20.13
N ASN A 122 -3.62 -6.80 20.20
CA ASN A 122 -3.38 -5.47 20.75
C ASN A 122 -3.04 -4.48 19.63
N ILE A 123 -3.51 -3.24 19.73
CA ILE A 123 -3.05 -2.13 18.90
C ILE A 123 -1.88 -1.47 19.62
N ASP A 124 -0.67 -1.69 19.12
CA ASP A 124 0.58 -1.19 19.70
C ASP A 124 0.82 0.29 19.34
N ARG A 125 0.39 0.71 18.15
CA ARG A 125 0.59 2.07 17.63
C ARG A 125 -0.46 2.42 16.59
N ILE A 126 -0.82 3.70 16.51
CA ILE A 126 -1.68 4.24 15.47
C ILE A 126 -0.95 5.41 14.81
N GLU A 127 -0.86 5.37 13.49
CA GLU A 127 -0.27 6.43 12.67
C GLU A 127 -1.25 6.88 11.61
N ARG A 128 -1.18 8.16 11.25
CA ARG A 128 -1.96 8.68 10.12
C ARG A 128 -1.07 8.69 8.89
N MET A 129 -1.49 7.95 7.87
CA MET A 129 -0.81 7.87 6.58
C MET A 129 -1.22 8.98 5.64
N ALA A 130 -2.49 9.41 5.68
CA ALA A 130 -2.97 10.47 4.82
C ALA A 130 -4.15 11.22 5.43
N ARG A 131 -4.23 12.52 5.13
CA ARG A 131 -5.43 13.36 5.34
C ARG A 131 -6.18 13.65 4.04
N TYR A 132 -5.52 13.47 2.91
CA TYR A 132 -6.02 13.70 1.55
C TYR A 132 -5.24 12.81 0.57
N PRO A 133 -5.80 12.46 -0.60
CA PRO A 133 -7.20 12.69 -0.99
C PRO A 133 -8.21 11.89 -0.16
N VAL A 134 -7.71 10.91 0.60
CA VAL A 134 -8.46 10.05 1.51
C VAL A 134 -7.93 10.17 2.93
N THR A 135 -8.71 9.73 3.91
CA THR A 135 -8.19 9.52 5.26
C THR A 135 -7.63 8.11 5.34
N ALA A 136 -6.34 7.98 5.63
CA ALA A 136 -5.67 6.69 5.80
C ALA A 136 -4.96 6.62 7.16
N ILE A 137 -5.17 5.51 7.88
CA ILE A 137 -4.64 5.24 9.22
C ILE A 137 -3.93 3.88 9.19
N ASP A 138 -2.71 3.78 9.72
CA ASP A 138 -2.00 2.50 9.91
C ASP A 138 -2.02 2.11 11.38
N LEU A 139 -2.48 0.91 11.68
CA LEU A 139 -2.49 0.31 13.02
C LEU A 139 -1.40 -0.74 13.08
N HIS A 140 -0.47 -0.60 14.03
CA HIS A 140 0.50 -1.66 14.33
C HIS A 140 -0.16 -2.60 15.32
N VAL A 141 -0.37 -3.85 14.92
CA VAL A 141 -1.12 -4.84 15.68
C VAL A 141 -0.22 -6.01 16.05
N SER A 142 -0.36 -6.54 17.27
CA SER A 142 0.36 -7.73 17.72
C SER A 142 -0.56 -8.73 18.45
N GLY A 143 -0.12 -9.97 18.57
CA GLY A 143 -0.78 -11.01 19.38
C GLY A 143 -1.60 -12.03 18.59
N VAL A 144 -1.86 -11.80 17.30
CA VAL A 144 -2.66 -12.70 16.44
C VAL A 144 -2.01 -12.86 15.07
N ALA A 145 -2.11 -14.05 14.49
CA ALA A 145 -1.61 -14.31 13.14
C ALA A 145 -2.28 -13.40 12.09
N THR A 146 -1.51 -12.93 11.11
CA THR A 146 -1.95 -12.00 10.07
C THR A 146 -3.18 -12.51 9.32
N ASP A 147 -3.23 -13.79 8.96
CA ASP A 147 -4.34 -14.38 8.19
C ASP A 147 -5.65 -14.44 9.00
N ALA A 148 -5.55 -14.75 10.29
CA ALA A 148 -6.69 -14.74 11.19
C ALA A 148 -7.24 -13.30 11.33
N LEU A 149 -6.34 -12.32 11.46
CA LEU A 149 -6.72 -10.92 11.54
C LEU A 149 -7.36 -10.41 10.24
N ARG A 150 -6.82 -10.81 9.08
CA ARG A 150 -7.39 -10.51 7.76
C ARG A 150 -8.81 -11.06 7.65
N THR A 151 -9.01 -12.31 8.06
CA THR A 151 -10.30 -13.00 7.99
C THR A 151 -11.38 -12.29 8.78
N VAL A 152 -11.07 -11.81 10.00
CA VAL A 152 -12.06 -11.13 10.85
C VAL A 152 -12.32 -9.68 10.45
N LEU A 153 -11.38 -9.01 9.76
CA LEU A 153 -11.52 -7.62 9.36
C LEU A 153 -12.13 -7.44 7.96
N ALA A 154 -11.98 -8.41 7.05
CA ALA A 154 -12.52 -8.30 5.71
C ALA A 154 -14.04 -8.01 5.65
N PRO A 155 -14.91 -8.64 6.46
CA PRO A 155 -16.34 -8.33 6.48
C PRO A 155 -16.64 -6.89 6.91
N GLU A 156 -15.82 -6.32 7.80
CA GLU A 156 -16.01 -4.97 8.32
C GLU A 156 -15.64 -3.90 7.28
N ALA A 157 -14.68 -4.20 6.41
CA ALA A 157 -14.34 -3.34 5.27
C ALA A 157 -15.57 -3.12 4.37
N ALA A 158 -16.19 -4.23 3.96
CA ALA A 158 -17.39 -4.22 3.12
C ALA A 158 -18.59 -3.55 3.82
N ALA A 159 -18.84 -3.90 5.09
CA ALA A 159 -19.99 -3.39 5.85
C ALA A 159 -19.93 -1.86 6.08
N HIS A 160 -18.72 -1.30 6.19
CA HIS A 160 -18.52 0.12 6.46
C HIS A 160 -18.14 0.96 5.24
N GLY A 161 -17.94 0.34 4.07
CA GLY A 161 -17.51 1.04 2.86
C GLY A 161 -16.13 1.69 3.03
N ILE A 162 -15.21 0.95 3.66
CA ILE A 162 -13.81 1.35 3.87
C ILE A 162 -12.90 0.27 3.30
N ASP A 163 -11.65 0.61 3.00
CA ASP A 163 -10.63 -0.36 2.63
C ASP A 163 -9.82 -0.75 3.86
N ILE A 164 -9.54 -2.06 4.00
CA ILE A 164 -8.67 -2.59 5.04
C ILE A 164 -7.64 -3.51 4.40
N ALA A 165 -6.36 -3.18 4.61
CA ALA A 165 -5.24 -4.03 4.21
C ALA A 165 -4.54 -4.58 5.46
N VAL A 166 -4.42 -5.90 5.56
CA VAL A 166 -3.73 -6.58 6.65
C VAL A 166 -2.48 -7.27 6.13
N GLN A 167 -1.31 -6.76 6.52
CA GLN A 167 0.00 -7.22 6.05
C GLN A 167 0.88 -7.64 7.22
N PRO A 168 1.74 -8.66 7.07
CA PRO A 168 2.69 -9.02 8.10
C PRO A 168 3.70 -7.87 8.31
N ALA A 169 4.03 -7.58 9.57
CA ALA A 169 5.04 -6.57 9.92
C ALA A 169 6.47 -7.13 9.82
N ASN A 170 6.81 -7.66 8.63
CA ASN A 170 8.12 -8.19 8.32
C ASN A 170 8.91 -7.25 7.38
N LEU A 171 10.18 -7.58 7.11
CA LEU A 171 11.03 -6.76 6.26
C LEU A 171 10.57 -6.72 4.80
N LEU A 172 9.80 -7.71 4.33
CA LEU A 172 9.33 -7.78 2.94
C LEU A 172 8.36 -6.64 2.61
N ARG A 173 7.60 -6.11 3.57
CA ARG A 173 6.78 -4.89 3.36
C ARG A 173 7.62 -3.71 2.84
N ARG A 174 8.90 -3.63 3.24
CA ARG A 174 9.89 -2.64 2.76
C ARG A 174 10.80 -3.19 1.67
N GLY A 175 10.69 -4.47 1.38
CA GLY A 175 11.51 -5.26 0.46
C GLY A 175 10.89 -5.44 -0.92
N THR A 176 9.65 -5.01 -1.15
CA THR A 176 9.03 -5.03 -2.47
C THR A 176 9.80 -4.18 -3.47
N ARG A 177 10.04 -4.72 -4.67
CA ARG A 177 10.86 -4.05 -5.71
C ARG A 177 10.22 -4.03 -7.09
N LEU A 178 9.18 -4.81 -7.35
CA LEU A 178 8.46 -4.83 -8.62
C LEU A 178 6.97 -4.59 -8.39
N ILE A 179 6.40 -3.66 -9.15
CA ILE A 179 4.96 -3.46 -9.26
C ILE A 179 4.55 -3.80 -10.68
N VAL A 180 3.63 -4.76 -10.83
CA VAL A 180 3.02 -5.15 -12.10
C VAL A 180 1.57 -4.70 -12.09
N MET A 181 1.14 -3.99 -13.12
CA MET A 181 -0.21 -3.41 -13.17
C MET A 181 -0.95 -3.83 -14.43
N ASP A 182 -2.25 -4.04 -14.32
CA ASP A 182 -3.12 -3.92 -15.49
C ASP A 182 -3.14 -2.47 -16.01
N VAL A 183 -3.61 -2.31 -17.24
CA VAL A 183 -3.69 -1.02 -17.94
C VAL A 183 -5.11 -0.49 -17.91
N ASP A 184 -6.01 -1.14 -18.65
CA ASP A 184 -7.42 -0.76 -18.74
C ASP A 184 -8.07 -0.84 -17.35
N SER A 185 -8.94 0.13 -17.04
CA SER A 185 -9.62 0.27 -15.74
C SER A 185 -8.74 0.28 -14.47
N THR A 186 -7.40 0.29 -14.61
CA THR A 186 -6.43 0.27 -13.51
C THR A 186 -5.43 1.43 -13.60
N LEU A 187 -4.55 1.42 -14.61
CA LEU A 187 -3.59 2.51 -14.84
C LEU A 187 -4.21 3.64 -15.67
N VAL A 188 -5.10 3.26 -16.59
CA VAL A 188 -5.89 4.12 -17.48
C VAL A 188 -7.36 4.04 -17.05
N GLN A 189 -8.10 5.13 -17.25
CA GLN A 189 -9.54 5.18 -17.03
C GLN A 189 -10.26 4.64 -18.27
N GLY A 190 -11.18 3.70 -18.07
CA GLY A 190 -11.94 3.06 -19.15
C GLY A 190 -11.14 1.98 -19.89
N GLU A 191 -11.67 1.59 -21.05
CA GLU A 191 -11.21 0.46 -21.84
C GLU A 191 -10.74 0.92 -23.23
N VAL A 192 -9.46 0.74 -23.54
CA VAL A 192 -8.86 1.17 -24.83
C VAL A 192 -9.57 0.53 -26.02
N ILE A 193 -10.01 -0.72 -25.91
CA ILE A 193 -10.72 -1.41 -26.99
C ILE A 193 -12.09 -0.79 -27.29
N GLU A 194 -12.76 -0.22 -26.29
CA GLU A 194 -14.03 0.49 -26.45
C GLU A 194 -13.82 1.82 -27.16
N MET A 195 -12.75 2.54 -26.79
CA MET A 195 -12.34 3.77 -27.47
C MET A 195 -12.04 3.52 -28.96
N LEU A 196 -11.35 2.41 -29.29
CA LEU A 196 -11.12 2.00 -30.69
C LEU A 196 -12.42 1.62 -31.40
N ALA A 197 -13.33 0.92 -30.72
CA ALA A 197 -14.62 0.52 -31.25
C ALA A 197 -15.53 1.72 -31.57
N ALA A 198 -15.35 2.85 -30.89
CA ALA A 198 -16.05 4.10 -31.23
C ALA A 198 -15.71 4.57 -32.66
N HIS A 199 -14.47 4.38 -33.14
CA HIS A 199 -14.09 4.68 -34.52
C HIS A 199 -14.72 3.73 -35.55
N ALA A 200 -15.20 2.56 -35.12
CA ALA A 200 -15.96 1.60 -35.92
C ALA A 200 -17.49 1.76 -35.76
N GLY A 201 -17.96 2.62 -34.85
CA GLY A 201 -19.38 2.78 -34.52
C GLY A 201 -19.99 1.60 -33.75
N CYS A 202 -19.16 0.75 -33.12
CA CYS A 202 -19.58 -0.47 -32.40
C CYS A 202 -19.24 -0.46 -30.90
N GLU A 203 -18.92 0.72 -30.33
CA GLU A 203 -18.56 0.92 -28.92
C GLU A 203 -19.50 0.20 -27.94
N ALA A 204 -20.82 0.43 -28.06
CA ALA A 204 -21.80 -0.15 -27.16
C ALA A 204 -21.85 -1.69 -27.21
N GLU A 205 -21.58 -2.28 -28.38
CA GLU A 205 -21.52 -3.73 -28.53
C GLU A 205 -20.27 -4.30 -27.88
N VAL A 206 -19.12 -3.68 -28.12
CA VAL A 206 -17.83 -4.06 -27.53
C VAL A 206 -17.87 -3.93 -26.02
N ALA A 207 -18.40 -2.82 -25.48
CA ALA A 207 -18.51 -2.57 -24.05
C ALA A 207 -19.33 -3.64 -23.33
N ARG A 208 -20.45 -4.07 -23.92
CA ARG A 208 -21.27 -5.14 -23.35
C ARG A 208 -20.50 -6.47 -23.24
N VAL A 209 -19.68 -6.79 -24.24
CA VAL A 209 -18.87 -8.03 -24.27
C VAL A 209 -17.68 -7.93 -23.33
N THR A 210 -17.02 -6.75 -23.26
CA THR A 210 -15.91 -6.47 -22.31
C THR A 210 -16.38 -6.66 -20.88
N GLU A 211 -17.48 -6.01 -20.50
CA GLU A 211 -18.03 -6.07 -19.15
C GLU A 211 -18.41 -7.51 -18.74
N ALA A 212 -18.94 -8.33 -19.67
CA ALA A 212 -19.23 -9.74 -19.41
C ALA A 212 -17.95 -10.58 -19.21
N ALA A 213 -16.91 -10.34 -20.01
CA ALA A 213 -15.63 -11.03 -19.88
C ALA A 213 -14.90 -10.65 -18.58
N MET A 214 -14.93 -9.38 -18.17
CA MET A 214 -14.35 -8.92 -16.90
C MET A 214 -15.04 -9.51 -15.67
N ARG A 215 -16.32 -9.87 -15.78
CA ARG A 215 -17.05 -10.65 -14.75
C ARG A 215 -16.75 -12.15 -14.77
N GLY A 216 -15.99 -12.64 -15.75
CA GLY A 216 -15.66 -14.06 -15.92
C GLY A 216 -16.78 -14.89 -16.54
N GLU A 217 -17.75 -14.27 -17.23
CA GLU A 217 -18.89 -14.97 -17.84
C GLU A 217 -18.54 -15.63 -19.20
N ILE A 218 -17.45 -15.17 -19.84
CA ILE A 218 -17.00 -15.60 -21.17
C ILE A 218 -15.48 -15.83 -21.10
N ASP A 219 -14.96 -16.81 -21.86
CA ASP A 219 -13.52 -16.98 -22.05
C ASP A 219 -12.89 -15.68 -22.58
N PHE A 220 -11.83 -15.22 -21.92
CA PHE A 220 -11.10 -14.02 -22.29
C PHE A 220 -10.58 -14.07 -23.74
N ALA A 221 -10.00 -15.19 -24.17
CA ALA A 221 -9.39 -15.28 -25.50
C ALA A 221 -10.46 -15.28 -26.62
N GLU A 222 -11.60 -15.91 -26.36
CA GLU A 222 -12.76 -15.88 -27.27
C GLU A 222 -13.38 -14.47 -27.32
N SER A 223 -13.63 -13.88 -26.16
CA SER A 223 -14.15 -12.51 -26.04
C SER A 223 -13.24 -11.49 -26.73
N LEU A 224 -11.93 -11.58 -26.54
CA LEU A 224 -10.98 -10.66 -27.15
C LEU A 224 -10.98 -10.79 -28.67
N ARG A 225 -10.94 -12.00 -29.23
CA ARG A 225 -11.02 -12.20 -30.70
C ARG A 225 -12.32 -11.66 -31.28
N SER A 226 -13.44 -11.88 -30.59
CA SER A 226 -14.75 -11.37 -31.00
C SER A 226 -14.80 -9.83 -31.00
N ARG A 227 -14.26 -9.18 -29.97
CA ARG A 227 -14.21 -7.71 -29.91
C ARG A 227 -13.25 -7.13 -30.95
N VAL A 228 -12.11 -7.76 -31.18
CA VAL A 228 -11.12 -7.30 -32.16
C VAL A 228 -11.61 -7.45 -33.59
N SER A 229 -12.40 -8.49 -33.91
CA SER A 229 -12.94 -8.64 -35.27
C SER A 229 -13.88 -7.49 -35.67
N LEU A 230 -14.57 -6.88 -34.71
CA LEU A 230 -15.42 -5.71 -34.93
C LEU A 230 -14.63 -4.44 -35.30
N LEU A 231 -13.31 -4.46 -35.14
CA LEU A 231 -12.41 -3.35 -35.48
C LEU A 231 -11.87 -3.45 -36.91
N GLU A 232 -12.26 -4.47 -37.69
CA GLU A 232 -11.80 -4.63 -39.07
C GLU A 232 -12.09 -3.38 -39.92
N GLY A 233 -11.06 -2.89 -40.60
CA GLY A 233 -11.14 -1.72 -41.47
C GLY A 233 -10.93 -0.37 -40.78
N VAL A 234 -10.85 -0.32 -39.44
CA VAL A 234 -10.50 0.92 -38.72
C VAL A 234 -9.10 1.40 -39.17
N PRO A 235 -8.91 2.69 -39.52
CA PRO A 235 -7.59 3.23 -39.84
C PRO A 235 -6.62 3.10 -38.66
N ALA A 236 -5.37 2.71 -38.92
CA ALA A 236 -4.35 2.57 -37.89
C ALA A 236 -4.08 3.89 -37.13
N SER A 237 -4.33 5.05 -37.75
CA SER A 237 -4.23 6.36 -37.11
C SER A 237 -5.19 6.55 -35.93
N ALA A 238 -6.27 5.75 -35.84
CA ALA A 238 -7.15 5.77 -34.68
C ALA A 238 -6.42 5.37 -33.39
N LEU A 239 -5.33 4.61 -33.46
CA LEU A 239 -4.49 4.29 -32.29
C LEU A 239 -3.87 5.56 -31.70
N ASP A 240 -3.45 6.51 -32.53
CA ASP A 240 -2.89 7.79 -32.09
C ASP A 240 -3.97 8.66 -31.43
N ASP A 241 -5.14 8.75 -32.07
CA ASP A 241 -6.30 9.48 -31.53
C ASP A 241 -6.73 8.93 -30.17
N VAL A 242 -6.82 7.60 -30.04
CA VAL A 242 -7.16 6.93 -28.78
C VAL A 242 -6.09 7.20 -27.73
N TYR A 243 -4.81 7.10 -28.07
CA TYR A 243 -3.73 7.39 -27.13
C TYR A 243 -3.81 8.82 -26.59
N ASP A 244 -4.02 9.79 -27.47
CA ASP A 244 -4.06 11.21 -27.07
C ASP A 244 -5.30 11.53 -26.21
N ALA A 245 -6.34 10.69 -26.27
CA ALA A 245 -7.54 10.78 -25.44
C ALA A 245 -7.44 10.00 -24.09
N ILE A 246 -6.37 9.24 -23.86
CA ILE A 246 -6.21 8.45 -22.63
C ILE A 246 -6.12 9.37 -21.40
N GLU A 247 -7.00 9.08 -20.43
CA GLU A 247 -6.91 9.63 -19.09
C GLU A 247 -6.30 8.60 -18.13
N LEU A 248 -5.26 9.00 -17.41
CA LEU A 248 -4.68 8.13 -16.38
C LEU A 248 -5.56 8.08 -15.14
N ALA A 249 -5.51 6.94 -14.44
CA ALA A 249 -6.12 6.82 -13.13
C ALA A 249 -5.59 7.92 -12.19
N PRO A 250 -6.45 8.60 -11.42
CA PRO A 250 -6.00 9.63 -10.50
C PRO A 250 -4.92 9.09 -9.55
N GLY A 251 -3.81 9.81 -9.44
CA GLY A 251 -2.66 9.39 -8.62
C GLY A 251 -1.64 8.50 -9.35
N ALA A 252 -1.93 7.94 -10.52
CA ALA A 252 -1.01 7.05 -11.23
C ALA A 252 0.39 7.67 -11.48
N ARG A 253 0.44 8.90 -12.02
CA ARG A 253 1.70 9.62 -12.22
C ARG A 253 2.46 9.85 -10.92
N THR A 254 1.76 10.11 -9.81
CA THR A 254 2.36 10.31 -8.49
C THR A 254 2.92 9.02 -7.93
N MET A 255 2.18 7.91 -8.02
CA MET A 255 2.64 6.60 -7.58
C MET A 255 3.91 6.17 -8.34
N VAL A 256 3.88 6.20 -9.67
CA VAL A 256 5.03 5.80 -10.50
C VAL A 256 6.24 6.69 -10.20
N ARG A 257 6.07 8.02 -10.17
CA ARG A 257 7.15 8.97 -9.88
C ARG A 257 7.78 8.71 -8.50
N THR A 258 6.97 8.61 -7.45
CA THR A 258 7.46 8.46 -6.07
C THR A 258 8.15 7.13 -5.87
N LEU A 259 7.53 6.02 -6.28
CA LEU A 259 8.07 4.69 -6.01
C LEU A 259 9.32 4.41 -6.85
N ARG A 260 9.43 4.96 -8.07
CA ARG A 260 10.67 4.87 -8.84
C ARG A 260 11.86 5.53 -8.15
N ARG A 261 11.67 6.66 -7.44
CA ARG A 261 12.73 7.28 -6.62
C ARG A 261 13.19 6.38 -5.48
N LEU A 262 12.32 5.50 -5.00
CA LEU A 262 12.64 4.50 -3.98
C LEU A 262 13.23 3.21 -4.57
N GLY A 263 13.49 3.17 -5.88
CA GLY A 263 14.10 2.03 -6.56
C GLY A 263 13.12 0.94 -7.00
N TYR A 264 11.81 1.20 -6.96
CA TYR A 264 10.83 0.26 -7.52
C TYR A 264 10.94 0.21 -9.05
N ARG A 265 10.83 -1.00 -9.59
CA ARG A 265 10.57 -1.27 -11.00
C ARG A 265 9.07 -1.40 -11.21
N PHE A 266 8.66 -1.01 -12.41
CA PHE A 266 7.27 -1.05 -12.84
C PHE A 266 7.18 -1.86 -14.11
N ALA A 267 6.15 -2.69 -14.18
CA ALA A 267 5.73 -3.40 -15.37
C ALA A 267 4.24 -3.16 -15.61
N ILE A 268 3.82 -3.18 -16.87
CA ILE A 268 2.41 -3.27 -17.24
C ILE A 268 2.16 -4.55 -18.02
N VAL A 269 1.05 -5.21 -17.70
CA VAL A 269 0.66 -6.48 -18.30
C VAL A 269 -0.82 -6.41 -18.63
N SER A 270 -1.12 -6.23 -19.90
CA SER A 270 -2.45 -5.84 -20.37
C SER A 270 -3.06 -6.88 -21.32
N GLY A 271 -4.38 -7.01 -21.24
CA GLY A 271 -5.20 -7.66 -22.26
C GLY A 271 -5.46 -6.80 -23.49
N GLY A 272 -5.12 -5.50 -23.44
CA GLY A 272 -5.17 -4.54 -24.53
C GLY A 272 -3.98 -4.68 -25.47
N PHE A 273 -3.49 -3.54 -26.00
CA PHE A 273 -2.64 -3.54 -27.20
C PHE A 273 -1.25 -2.91 -27.00
N SER A 274 -0.20 -3.53 -27.57
CA SER A 274 1.20 -3.09 -27.50
C SER A 274 1.40 -1.71 -28.09
N GLN A 275 0.69 -1.40 -29.17
CA GLN A 275 0.71 -0.09 -29.82
C GLN A 275 0.36 1.08 -28.86
N ILE A 276 -0.45 0.82 -27.83
CA ILE A 276 -0.81 1.80 -26.81
C ILE A 276 0.09 1.69 -25.57
N THR A 277 0.25 0.47 -25.08
CA THR A 277 0.97 0.21 -23.82
C THR A 277 2.45 0.54 -23.91
N ASP A 278 3.10 0.36 -25.06
CA ASP A 278 4.53 0.68 -25.21
C ASP A 278 4.78 2.19 -25.17
N ARG A 279 3.88 3.00 -25.76
CA ARG A 279 3.94 4.47 -25.66
C ARG A 279 3.69 4.94 -24.23
N LEU A 280 2.71 4.33 -23.55
CA LEU A 280 2.40 4.59 -22.15
C LEU A 280 3.59 4.26 -21.23
N ALA A 281 4.28 3.16 -21.52
CA ALA A 281 5.44 2.74 -20.75
C ALA A 281 6.59 3.75 -20.87
N VAL A 282 6.85 4.28 -22.07
CA VAL A 282 7.84 5.34 -22.28
C VAL A 282 7.46 6.61 -21.51
N ASP A 283 6.23 7.09 -21.65
CA ASP A 283 5.77 8.36 -21.07
C ASP A 283 5.78 8.37 -19.53
N LEU A 284 5.54 7.22 -18.91
CA LEU A 284 5.58 7.04 -17.45
C LEU A 284 6.94 6.51 -16.95
N GLY A 285 7.82 6.11 -17.87
CA GLY A 285 9.06 5.38 -17.63
C GLY A 285 8.85 4.10 -16.83
N ILE A 286 7.85 3.33 -17.24
CA ILE A 286 7.64 1.94 -16.84
C ILE A 286 8.72 1.10 -17.53
N HIS A 287 9.23 0.08 -16.84
CA HIS A 287 10.44 -0.63 -17.25
C HIS A 287 10.12 -1.80 -18.19
N PHE A 288 8.95 -2.42 -18.01
CA PHE A 288 8.53 -3.59 -18.76
C PHE A 288 7.08 -3.44 -19.23
N SER A 289 6.78 -3.97 -20.42
CA SER A 289 5.44 -3.95 -21.02
C SER A 289 5.16 -5.32 -21.65
N ARG A 290 3.95 -5.83 -21.47
CA ARG A 290 3.42 -6.99 -22.18
C ARG A 290 1.96 -6.75 -22.53
N ALA A 291 1.61 -6.86 -23.81
CA ALA A 291 0.24 -6.71 -24.29
C ALA A 291 0.03 -7.54 -25.58
N ASN A 292 -1.22 -7.64 -26.03
CA ASN A 292 -1.54 -8.21 -27.35
C ASN A 292 -1.14 -7.25 -28.46
N GLU A 293 -1.00 -7.72 -29.70
CA GLU A 293 -0.67 -6.85 -30.84
C GLU A 293 -1.76 -6.94 -31.89
N LEU A 294 -2.35 -5.79 -32.26
CA LEU A 294 -3.30 -5.74 -33.38
C LEU A 294 -2.56 -5.91 -34.71
N GLU A 295 -3.08 -6.77 -35.58
CA GLU A 295 -2.55 -6.90 -36.94
C GLU A 295 -2.99 -5.72 -37.81
N ILE A 296 -2.02 -5.07 -38.46
CA ILE A 296 -2.22 -3.93 -39.35
C ILE A 296 -1.76 -4.31 -40.75
N ALA A 297 -2.65 -4.12 -41.74
CA ALA A 297 -2.34 -4.27 -43.16
C ALA A 297 -2.86 -3.05 -43.92
N ASP A 298 -2.04 -2.53 -44.84
CA ASP A 298 -2.38 -1.37 -45.68
C ASP A 298 -2.89 -0.15 -44.89
N GLY A 299 -2.30 0.08 -43.70
CA GLY A 299 -2.66 1.19 -42.81
C GLY A 299 -4.01 1.03 -42.10
N ARG A 300 -4.57 -0.18 -42.03
CA ARG A 300 -5.85 -0.49 -41.37
C ARG A 300 -5.75 -1.72 -40.47
N LEU A 301 -6.58 -1.76 -39.43
CA LEU A 301 -6.74 -2.92 -38.57
C LEU A 301 -7.41 -4.06 -39.37
N THR A 302 -6.88 -5.27 -39.27
CA THR A 302 -7.42 -6.45 -39.99
C THR A 302 -8.50 -7.20 -39.21
N GLY A 303 -8.77 -6.78 -37.98
CA GLY A 303 -9.64 -7.50 -37.05
C GLY A 303 -9.01 -8.75 -36.45
N ARG A 304 -7.67 -8.87 -36.46
CA ARG A 304 -6.92 -10.02 -35.89
C ARG A 304 -5.81 -9.57 -34.93
N ILE A 305 -5.35 -10.53 -34.14
CA ILE A 305 -4.24 -10.38 -33.18
C ILE A 305 -3.03 -11.14 -33.70
N VAL A 306 -1.85 -10.54 -33.59
CA VAL A 306 -0.56 -11.15 -33.89
C VAL A 306 -0.05 -11.95 -32.70
N GLY A 307 0.43 -13.17 -32.93
CA GLY A 307 1.11 -13.96 -31.92
C GLY A 307 0.20 -14.56 -30.84
N PRO A 308 0.77 -14.98 -29.69
CA PRO A 308 0.00 -15.53 -28.58
C PRO A 308 -0.78 -14.44 -27.86
N ILE A 309 -1.99 -14.80 -27.39
CA ILE A 309 -2.81 -13.89 -26.58
C ILE A 309 -2.27 -13.83 -25.16
N VAL A 310 -2.13 -12.62 -24.62
CA VAL A 310 -1.90 -12.35 -23.21
C VAL A 310 -3.21 -12.57 -22.47
N ASP A 311 -3.46 -13.82 -22.11
CA ASP A 311 -4.60 -14.23 -21.30
C ASP A 311 -4.29 -14.17 -19.80
N ARG A 312 -5.21 -14.65 -18.97
CA ARG A 312 -5.08 -14.67 -17.51
C ARG A 312 -3.80 -15.39 -17.04
N ALA A 313 -3.47 -16.54 -17.62
CA ALA A 313 -2.25 -17.28 -17.28
C ALA A 313 -0.99 -16.58 -17.81
N GLY A 314 -1.10 -15.97 -19.00
CA GLY A 314 -0.09 -15.11 -19.60
C GLY A 314 0.28 -13.93 -18.71
N LYS A 315 -0.70 -13.33 -18.01
CA LYS A 315 -0.42 -12.23 -17.08
C LYS A 315 0.47 -12.68 -15.91
N ALA A 316 0.15 -13.82 -15.31
CA ALA A 316 0.97 -14.40 -14.24
C ALA A 316 2.36 -14.82 -14.74
N ALA A 317 2.46 -15.36 -15.96
CA ALA A 317 3.74 -15.72 -16.57
C ALA A 317 4.64 -14.49 -16.77
N ALA A 318 4.07 -13.38 -17.28
CA ALA A 318 4.80 -12.12 -17.46
C ALA A 318 5.30 -11.54 -16.14
N LEU A 319 4.50 -11.59 -15.06
CA LEU A 319 4.95 -11.18 -13.72
C LEU A 319 6.20 -11.96 -13.28
N ARG A 320 6.19 -13.29 -13.43
CA ARG A 320 7.31 -14.15 -13.05
C ARG A 320 8.55 -13.90 -13.90
N GLU A 321 8.36 -13.71 -15.20
CA GLU A 321 9.43 -13.37 -16.14
C GLU A 321 10.11 -12.06 -15.73
N PHE A 322 9.34 -10.99 -15.53
CA PHE A 322 9.88 -9.69 -15.12
C PHE A 322 10.53 -9.71 -13.74
N ALA A 323 9.96 -10.47 -12.80
CA ALA A 323 10.55 -10.67 -11.48
C ALA A 323 11.91 -11.36 -11.57
N ALA A 324 12.02 -12.42 -12.38
CA ALA A 324 13.25 -13.14 -12.62
C ALA A 324 14.31 -12.25 -13.32
N GLU A 325 13.90 -11.44 -14.29
CA GLU A 325 14.81 -10.55 -15.04
C GLU A 325 15.54 -9.55 -14.13
N ILE A 326 14.86 -9.02 -13.11
CA ILE A 326 15.46 -8.09 -12.14
C ILE A 326 15.96 -8.77 -10.86
N GLY A 327 15.89 -10.10 -10.78
CA GLY A 327 16.40 -10.89 -9.66
C GLY A 327 15.60 -10.72 -8.36
N VAL A 328 14.28 -10.51 -8.43
CA VAL A 328 13.41 -10.40 -7.26
C VAL A 328 12.53 -11.64 -7.11
N ALA A 329 12.31 -12.08 -5.88
CA ALA A 329 11.40 -13.18 -5.60
C ALA A 329 9.94 -12.75 -5.84
N GLU A 330 9.06 -13.68 -6.22
CA GLU A 330 7.60 -13.45 -6.35
C GLU A 330 7.01 -12.83 -5.06
N ALA A 331 7.46 -13.28 -3.89
CA ALA A 331 7.05 -12.71 -2.60
C ALA A 331 7.44 -11.22 -2.38
N ALA A 332 8.28 -10.65 -3.24
CA ALA A 332 8.70 -9.25 -3.24
C ALA A 332 8.13 -8.45 -4.43
N THR A 333 7.04 -8.94 -5.03
CA THR A 333 6.28 -8.26 -6.08
C THR A 333 4.90 -7.82 -5.58
N ILE A 334 4.36 -6.79 -6.22
CA ILE A 334 2.96 -6.37 -6.10
C ILE A 334 2.31 -6.53 -7.47
N ALA A 335 1.10 -7.07 -7.50
CA ALA A 335 0.23 -7.02 -8.67
C ALA A 335 -0.98 -6.13 -8.38
N ILE A 336 -1.38 -5.32 -9.36
CA ILE A 336 -2.55 -4.43 -9.27
C ILE A 336 -3.44 -4.70 -10.48
N GLY A 337 -4.73 -4.97 -10.26
CA GLY A 337 -5.70 -5.20 -11.33
C GLY A 337 -7.13 -5.10 -10.83
N ASP A 338 -8.09 -5.12 -11.75
CA ASP A 338 -9.50 -4.88 -11.47
C ASP A 338 -10.42 -6.00 -11.99
N GLY A 339 -9.97 -6.79 -12.94
CA GLY A 339 -10.78 -7.76 -13.68
C GLY A 339 -10.46 -9.23 -13.39
N ALA A 340 -11.37 -10.13 -13.80
CA ALA A 340 -11.20 -11.58 -13.64
C ALA A 340 -9.95 -12.13 -14.37
N ASN A 341 -9.51 -11.43 -15.42
CA ASN A 341 -8.29 -11.68 -16.18
C ASN A 341 -7.01 -11.45 -15.35
N ASP A 342 -7.07 -10.73 -14.23
CA ASP A 342 -5.90 -10.46 -13.38
C ASP A 342 -5.70 -11.47 -12.27
N LEU A 343 -6.71 -12.30 -11.98
CA LEU A 343 -6.72 -13.16 -10.79
C LEU A 343 -5.47 -14.04 -10.64
N ASP A 344 -4.94 -14.61 -11.71
CA ASP A 344 -3.72 -15.45 -11.62
C ASP A 344 -2.46 -14.60 -11.38
N MET A 345 -2.41 -13.38 -11.91
CA MET A 345 -1.33 -12.43 -11.65
C MET A 345 -1.37 -11.92 -10.20
N LEU A 346 -2.57 -11.59 -9.71
CA LEU A 346 -2.80 -11.19 -8.32
C LEU A 346 -2.39 -12.29 -7.35
N ASN A 347 -2.79 -13.54 -7.63
CA ASN A 347 -2.45 -14.71 -6.80
C ASN A 347 -0.96 -15.11 -6.87
N ALA A 348 -0.26 -14.77 -7.95
CA ALA A 348 1.17 -15.04 -8.09
C ALA A 348 2.06 -14.02 -7.36
N ALA A 349 1.55 -12.81 -7.13
CA ALA A 349 2.30 -11.75 -6.46
C ALA A 349 2.45 -11.99 -4.95
N GLY A 350 3.47 -11.39 -4.35
CA GLY A 350 3.60 -11.34 -2.88
C GLY A 350 2.53 -10.48 -2.21
N LEU A 351 1.94 -9.54 -2.95
CA LEU A 351 0.77 -8.76 -2.56
C LEU A 351 -0.08 -8.46 -3.80
N GLY A 352 -1.21 -9.14 -3.94
CA GLY A 352 -2.23 -8.88 -4.96
C GLY A 352 -3.24 -7.83 -4.50
N ILE A 353 -3.35 -6.72 -5.24
CA ILE A 353 -4.25 -5.60 -4.92
C ILE A 353 -5.36 -5.50 -5.96
N ALA A 354 -6.59 -5.70 -5.52
CA ALA A 354 -7.79 -5.41 -6.29
C ALA A 354 -8.09 -3.91 -6.28
N TYR A 355 -7.89 -3.19 -7.38
CA TYR A 355 -8.12 -1.74 -7.47
C TYR A 355 -9.47 -1.46 -8.15
N ASN A 356 -10.42 -0.85 -7.43
CA ASN A 356 -11.80 -0.61 -7.88
C ASN A 356 -12.46 -1.82 -8.59
N ALA A 357 -12.03 -3.02 -8.22
CA ALA A 357 -12.23 -4.24 -8.99
C ALA A 357 -13.67 -4.74 -9.00
N LYS A 358 -14.00 -5.75 -9.80
CA LYS A 358 -15.31 -6.44 -9.68
C LYS A 358 -15.36 -7.29 -8.39
N PRO A 359 -16.53 -7.60 -7.80
CA PRO A 359 -16.64 -8.29 -6.50
C PRO A 359 -15.83 -9.60 -6.42
N MET A 360 -15.90 -10.45 -7.45
CA MET A 360 -15.14 -11.70 -7.52
C MET A 360 -13.63 -11.51 -7.37
N VAL A 361 -13.10 -10.39 -7.89
CA VAL A 361 -11.66 -10.08 -7.82
C VAL A 361 -11.30 -9.54 -6.44
N ARG A 362 -12.16 -8.69 -5.87
CA ARG A 362 -11.98 -8.16 -4.50
C ARG A 362 -11.93 -9.28 -3.46
N ASP A 363 -12.78 -10.30 -3.62
CA ASP A 363 -12.87 -11.43 -2.68
C ASP A 363 -11.68 -12.38 -2.79
N ALA A 364 -11.01 -12.42 -3.95
CA ALA A 364 -9.88 -13.32 -4.21
C ALA A 364 -8.50 -12.68 -3.98
N ALA A 365 -8.38 -11.35 -4.06
CA ALA A 365 -7.13 -10.63 -3.85
C ALA A 365 -6.71 -10.58 -2.38
N ASP A 366 -5.43 -10.29 -2.11
CA ASP A 366 -4.94 -10.13 -0.74
C ASP A 366 -5.58 -8.93 -0.03
N THR A 367 -5.86 -7.88 -0.80
CA THR A 367 -6.52 -6.67 -0.33
C THR A 367 -7.18 -5.93 -1.49
N ALA A 368 -8.10 -5.02 -1.17
CA ALA A 368 -8.78 -4.17 -2.13
C ALA A 368 -8.58 -2.68 -1.78
N VAL A 369 -8.49 -1.86 -2.82
CA VAL A 369 -8.51 -0.39 -2.72
C VAL A 369 -9.68 0.10 -3.59
N ASN A 370 -10.72 0.62 -2.95
CA ASN A 370 -11.99 1.00 -3.60
C ASN A 370 -12.18 2.53 -3.65
N VAL A 371 -11.17 3.29 -3.25
CA VAL A 371 -11.10 4.73 -3.50
C VAL A 371 -10.55 4.98 -4.91
N PRO A 372 -10.98 6.05 -5.60
CA PRO A 372 -10.61 6.30 -7.01
C PRO A 372 -9.20 6.89 -7.18
N TYR A 373 -8.27 6.53 -6.29
CA TYR A 373 -6.93 7.09 -6.23
C TYR A 373 -5.90 5.99 -6.19
N LEU A 374 -5.20 5.76 -7.32
CA LEU A 374 -4.20 4.71 -7.44
C LEU A 374 -3.02 4.95 -6.50
N ASP A 375 -2.70 6.22 -6.21
CA ASP A 375 -1.66 6.57 -5.23
C ASP A 375 -2.01 6.23 -3.78
N ALA A 376 -3.25 5.83 -3.48
CA ALA A 376 -3.62 5.32 -2.16
C ALA A 376 -2.91 4.00 -1.80
N ILE A 377 -2.46 3.25 -2.81
CA ILE A 377 -1.68 2.02 -2.61
C ILE A 377 -0.37 2.29 -1.85
N MET A 378 0.24 3.48 -2.01
CA MET A 378 1.46 3.82 -1.27
C MET A 378 1.26 3.81 0.25
N TYR A 379 0.04 4.06 0.74
CA TYR A 379 -0.26 4.00 2.18
C TYR A 379 -0.16 2.57 2.72
N LEU A 380 -0.52 1.56 1.91
CA LEU A 380 -0.36 0.15 2.25
C LEU A 380 1.13 -0.21 2.39
N LEU A 381 1.98 0.44 1.60
CA LEU A 381 3.44 0.28 1.62
C LEU A 381 4.11 1.05 2.77
N GLY A 382 3.34 1.74 3.60
CA GLY A 382 3.86 2.51 4.73
C GLY A 382 4.48 3.85 4.33
N ILE A 383 4.12 4.38 3.15
CA ILE A 383 4.58 5.69 2.67
C ILE A 383 3.43 6.68 2.87
N SER A 384 3.63 7.67 3.74
CA SER A 384 2.62 8.68 4.06
C SER A 384 2.49 9.77 2.98
N ARG A 385 1.35 10.45 2.97
CA ARG A 385 1.10 11.59 2.08
C ARG A 385 2.08 12.73 2.36
N GLU A 386 2.40 12.96 3.62
CA GLU A 386 3.40 13.95 4.03
C GLU A 386 4.79 13.63 3.46
N GLU A 387 5.23 12.37 3.45
CA GLU A 387 6.49 11.96 2.82
C GLU A 387 6.47 12.16 1.30
N ILE A 388 5.36 11.81 0.64
CA ILE A 388 5.19 12.03 -0.81
C ILE A 388 5.34 13.52 -1.15
N VAL A 389 4.66 14.38 -0.39
CA VAL A 389 4.69 15.84 -0.61
C VAL A 389 6.07 16.42 -0.36
N ALA A 390 6.74 15.99 0.71
CA ALA A 390 8.09 16.43 1.02
C ALA A 390 9.08 16.04 -0.10
N ALA A 391 9.03 14.78 -0.56
CA ALA A 391 9.92 14.29 -1.61
C ALA A 391 9.69 14.98 -2.96
N ASP A 392 8.45 15.32 -3.30
CA ASP A 392 8.14 16.11 -4.49
C ASP A 392 8.64 17.56 -4.36
N ALA A 393 8.44 18.19 -3.21
CA ALA A 393 8.90 19.55 -2.96
C ALA A 393 10.44 19.66 -3.05
N GLU A 394 11.17 18.67 -2.51
CA GLU A 394 12.63 18.57 -2.64
C GLU A 394 13.09 18.46 -4.10
N ALA A 395 12.27 17.82 -4.95
CA ALA A 395 12.52 17.70 -6.38
C ALA A 395 12.00 18.90 -7.20
N GLY A 396 11.48 19.96 -6.56
CA GLY A 396 10.91 21.12 -7.24
C GLY A 396 9.56 20.86 -7.91
N ILE A 397 8.85 19.81 -7.50
CA ILE A 397 7.54 19.42 -8.04
C ILE A 397 6.46 19.76 -7.02
N VAL A 398 5.38 20.42 -7.46
CA VAL A 398 4.17 20.55 -6.66
C VAL A 398 3.39 19.25 -6.80
N THR A 399 3.24 18.48 -5.72
CA THR A 399 2.47 17.24 -5.75
C THR A 399 1.06 17.51 -6.23
N PRO A 400 0.62 16.92 -7.35
CA PRO A 400 -0.73 17.10 -7.85
C PRO A 400 -1.73 16.64 -6.79
N ALA A 401 -2.76 17.45 -6.54
CA ALA A 401 -3.99 16.92 -5.98
C ALA A 401 -4.60 16.01 -7.05
N PRO A 402 -4.84 14.72 -6.77
CA PRO A 402 -5.48 13.88 -7.76
C PRO A 402 -6.88 14.46 -8.05
N PRO A 403 -7.27 14.57 -9.34
CA PRO A 403 -8.58 15.09 -9.72
C PRO A 403 -9.70 14.24 -9.09
N VAL A 404 -10.83 14.88 -8.78
CA VAL A 404 -12.02 14.25 -8.18
C VAL A 404 -12.81 13.51 -9.25
#